data_AF-A0A2N6VKP2-F1
#
_entry.id   AF-A0A2N6VKP2-F1
#
_cell.length_a   1.000
_cell.length_b   1.000
_cell.length_c   1.000
_cell.angle_alpha   90.00
_cell.angle_beta   90.00
_cell.angle_gamma   90.00
#
_symmetry.space_group_name_H-M   'P 1'
#
loop_
_entity.id
_entity.type
_entity.pdbx_description
1 polymer ?
#
loop_
_entity_poly.entity_id
_entity_poly.type
_entity_poly.pdbx_seq_one_letter_code
_entity_poly.pdbx_strand_id
1 'polypeptide(L)'
;MTDFVFNSAVRSNVGLVRKNNQDSGYAGRNFLLIADGMGGHAGGDVASAITVARLASLDHPDHNGESLDSLRSTILDANDRIARAVDDEPQLGGMGTTVTALLRCNDRLALAHIGDSRAYLLRDDSFTQMTTDHTFVQMLVDEGRITPEEAEYHPQRSVVMRVLGDVGAPPELDMSVREARIGDRWMLCSDGLTGFADLDVIEEALRSIDDPGDCAEKLVNMALEGGGADNITVVIGDVIDATDLTAEDLDAPGAFGGSVEINPQYAQLGSADNDTQPVNEPKAVEDLETEALPQVDEKTAEVSSDSASASEETKEGADPNPAEAASATAVGAAASSAASVADASKRGGRGKARATSGRKRKELGADTDDFDDFSDEEPRRHWIPWAIAAAVIVVLIAAGFAGKAFIQSQYYVTEEDGKVAVYQGISQNLGPFELSNLRETTDIEVQYLPAYSQSRLEETIPASSEDEAKKIVENLRSSAEKARQQSVSGGATDGNSSDPAPSAPGKPEQGQQQAPDQQQGQQNQPQQKQPAQQPKQGENP
;
A
#
# COMPACT_ATOMS: atom_id res chain seq x y z
N MET A 1 40.29 7.65 -4.99
CA MET A 1 38.86 7.36 -4.76
C MET A 1 38.13 8.61 -5.17
N THR A 2 37.28 8.53 -6.17
CA THR A 2 36.55 9.69 -6.69
C THR A 2 35.43 9.99 -5.71
N ASP A 3 35.47 11.18 -5.13
CA ASP A 3 34.45 11.72 -4.24
C ASP A 3 33.33 12.25 -5.13
N PHE A 4 32.18 11.59 -5.17
CA PHE A 4 31.06 11.96 -6.06
C PHE A 4 29.84 12.38 -5.27
N VAL A 5 28.99 13.23 -5.83
CA VAL A 5 27.68 13.58 -5.27
C VAL A 5 26.61 13.57 -6.36
N PHE A 6 25.35 13.67 -5.98
CA PHE A 6 24.27 13.88 -6.92
C PHE A 6 24.05 15.37 -7.20
N ASN A 7 24.00 15.73 -8.48
CA ASN A 7 23.22 16.88 -8.94
C ASN A 7 21.82 16.38 -9.28
N SER A 8 20.84 16.71 -8.44
CA SER A 8 19.55 16.04 -8.46
C SER A 8 18.38 17.00 -8.44
N ALA A 9 17.24 16.52 -8.93
CA ALA A 9 15.97 17.21 -8.89
C ALA A 9 14.82 16.21 -8.77
N VAL A 10 13.74 16.64 -8.12
CA VAL A 10 12.48 15.91 -8.04
C VAL A 10 11.36 16.74 -8.65
N ARG A 11 10.46 16.09 -9.38
CA ARG A 11 9.18 16.65 -9.83
C ARG A 11 8.09 15.64 -9.55
N SER A 12 6.95 16.13 -9.06
CA SER A 12 5.77 15.32 -8.78
C SER A 12 4.52 16.05 -9.23
N ASN A 13 3.56 15.32 -9.78
CA ASN A 13 2.30 15.82 -10.27
C ASN A 13 1.16 14.86 -9.93
N VAL A 14 -0.02 15.40 -9.60
CA VAL A 14 -1.20 14.60 -9.29
C VAL A 14 -1.77 13.85 -10.49
N GLY A 15 -1.45 14.26 -11.72
CA GLY A 15 -2.07 13.75 -12.93
C GLY A 15 -3.36 14.48 -13.28
N LEU A 16 -4.09 13.96 -14.27
CA LEU A 16 -5.33 14.53 -14.80
C LEU A 16 -6.60 13.87 -14.24
N VAL A 17 -6.47 12.66 -13.67
CA VAL A 17 -7.61 11.83 -13.25
C VAL A 17 -7.71 11.71 -11.73
N ARG A 18 -6.58 11.57 -11.03
CA ARG A 18 -6.56 11.42 -9.56
C ARG A 18 -6.92 12.75 -8.89
N LYS A 19 -7.53 12.66 -7.70
CA LYS A 19 -7.91 13.85 -6.91
C LYS A 19 -6.77 14.35 -6.03
N ASN A 20 -5.99 13.42 -5.49
CA ASN A 20 -4.92 13.67 -4.56
C ASN A 20 -3.64 13.02 -5.11
N ASN A 21 -2.50 13.61 -4.74
CA ASN A 21 -1.21 13.01 -5.01
C ASN A 21 -0.87 12.09 -3.83
N GLN A 22 -0.61 10.80 -4.11
CA GLN A 22 -0.19 9.79 -3.14
C GLN A 22 1.28 9.42 -3.30
N ASP A 23 1.97 9.93 -4.32
CA ASP A 23 3.40 9.76 -4.48
C ASP A 23 4.17 10.76 -3.60
N SER A 24 5.29 10.32 -3.06
CA SER A 24 6.29 11.20 -2.45
C SER A 24 7.68 10.91 -3.02
N GLY A 25 8.52 11.94 -3.12
CA GLY A 25 9.90 11.81 -3.59
C GLY A 25 10.86 12.73 -2.86
N TYR A 26 12.14 12.39 -2.92
CA TYR A 26 13.23 13.17 -2.34
C TYR A 26 14.47 13.12 -3.23
N ALA A 27 15.11 14.28 -3.41
CA ALA A 27 16.31 14.47 -4.19
C ALA A 27 17.35 15.25 -3.37
N GLY A 28 18.36 14.53 -2.87
CA GLY A 28 19.46 15.07 -2.09
C GLY A 28 20.82 14.95 -2.78
N ARG A 29 21.89 15.30 -2.06
CA ARG A 29 23.27 15.19 -2.55
C ARG A 29 23.85 13.79 -2.40
N ASN A 30 23.39 13.05 -1.41
CA ASN A 30 23.83 11.71 -1.07
C ASN A 30 22.70 10.68 -1.18
N PHE A 31 21.45 11.12 -1.36
CA PHE A 31 20.29 10.24 -1.34
C PHE A 31 19.22 10.63 -2.36
N LEU A 32 18.72 9.64 -3.11
CA LEU A 32 17.57 9.77 -4.02
C LEU A 32 16.51 8.76 -3.60
N LEU A 33 15.25 9.16 -3.61
CA LEU A 33 14.16 8.31 -3.14
C LEU A 33 12.85 8.63 -3.85
N ILE A 34 12.08 7.59 -4.15
CA ILE A 34 10.67 7.67 -4.49
C ILE A 34 9.86 6.64 -3.71
N ALA A 35 8.64 7.02 -3.35
CA ALA A 35 7.66 6.16 -2.71
C ALA A 35 6.27 6.45 -3.31
N ASP A 36 5.67 5.45 -3.95
CA ASP A 36 4.33 5.50 -4.52
C ASP A 36 3.34 4.96 -3.48
N GLY A 37 2.40 5.80 -3.06
CA GLY A 37 1.49 5.52 -1.96
C GLY A 37 0.23 4.81 -2.45
N MET A 38 -0.02 3.62 -1.91
CA MET A 38 -1.23 2.84 -2.20
C MET A 38 -2.11 2.71 -0.95
N GLY A 39 -3.42 2.66 -1.16
CA GLY A 39 -4.37 2.46 -0.07
C GLY A 39 -5.74 3.03 -0.43
N GLY A 40 -6.78 2.52 0.23
CA GLY A 40 -8.18 2.92 -0.01
C GLY A 40 -8.46 4.38 0.37
N HIS A 41 -9.20 4.62 1.46
CA HIS A 41 -9.48 5.98 1.91
C HIS A 41 -8.17 6.68 2.35
N ALA A 42 -7.62 7.58 1.53
CA ALA A 42 -6.53 8.53 1.85
C ALA A 42 -5.33 7.94 2.65
N GLY A 43 -5.04 6.64 2.45
CA GLY A 43 -3.97 5.95 3.17
C GLY A 43 -2.62 6.08 2.46
N GLY A 44 -2.63 6.05 1.13
CA GLY A 44 -1.41 6.05 0.31
C GLY A 44 -0.55 7.31 0.50
N ASP A 45 -1.18 8.49 0.51
CA ASP A 45 -0.49 9.77 0.71
C ASP A 45 0.09 9.93 2.11
N VAL A 46 -0.46 9.22 3.10
CA VAL A 46 0.08 9.14 4.46
C VAL A 46 1.29 8.21 4.50
N ALA A 47 1.16 7.01 3.95
CA ALA A 47 2.22 6.00 3.94
C ALA A 47 3.49 6.49 3.20
N SER A 48 3.32 7.08 2.01
CA SER A 48 4.45 7.61 1.23
C SER A 48 5.10 8.81 1.92
N ALA A 49 4.31 9.71 2.53
CA ALA A 49 4.83 10.88 3.24
C ALA A 49 5.63 10.50 4.49
N ILE A 50 5.13 9.58 5.31
CA ILE A 50 5.87 9.06 6.49
C ILE A 50 7.20 8.45 6.04
N THR A 51 7.16 7.64 4.99
CA THR A 51 8.33 6.92 4.48
C THR A 51 9.39 7.88 3.95
N VAL A 52 9.02 8.79 3.06
CA VAL A 52 9.98 9.74 2.48
C VAL A 52 10.56 10.68 3.53
N ALA A 53 9.73 11.19 4.44
CA ALA A 53 10.22 12.04 5.52
C ALA A 53 11.19 11.30 6.44
N ARG A 54 10.93 10.01 6.73
CA ARG A 54 11.83 9.22 7.57
C ARG A 54 13.16 8.94 6.90
N LEU A 55 13.13 8.51 5.63
CA LEU A 55 14.32 8.11 4.89
C LEU A 55 15.17 9.32 4.47
N ALA A 56 14.58 10.51 4.30
CA ALA A 56 15.32 11.73 3.98
C ALA A 56 16.40 12.08 5.02
N SER A 57 16.31 11.58 6.26
CA SER A 57 17.37 11.76 7.25
C SER A 57 18.67 11.06 6.89
N LEU A 58 18.67 10.14 5.92
CA LEU A 58 19.87 9.48 5.38
C LEU A 58 20.65 10.36 4.40
N ASP A 59 20.20 11.58 4.08
CA ASP A 59 20.94 12.47 3.17
C ASP A 59 22.10 13.18 3.89
N HIS A 60 23.14 12.41 4.24
CA HIS A 60 24.37 12.92 4.80
C HIS A 60 25.58 12.11 4.31
N PRO A 61 26.80 12.70 4.27
CA PRO A 61 27.98 11.99 3.78
C PRO A 61 28.43 10.84 4.71
N ASP A 62 28.07 10.89 5.99
CA ASP A 62 28.63 10.01 7.04
C ASP A 62 27.91 8.66 7.14
N HIS A 63 28.23 7.72 6.24
CA HIS A 63 27.70 6.34 6.33
C HIS A 63 28.73 5.25 6.64
N ASN A 64 30.01 5.59 6.87
CA ASN A 64 31.09 4.70 7.36
C ASN A 64 31.21 3.29 6.75
N GLY A 65 30.64 3.03 5.56
CA GLY A 65 30.59 1.71 4.93
C GLY A 65 29.41 0.82 5.35
N GLU A 66 28.52 1.28 6.22
CA GLU A 66 27.31 0.59 6.69
C GLU A 66 26.03 1.05 5.97
N SER A 67 26.15 1.76 4.84
CA SER A 67 25.00 2.34 4.13
C SER A 67 23.88 1.36 3.82
N LEU A 68 24.18 0.09 3.53
CA LEU A 68 23.14 -0.93 3.30
C LEU A 68 22.34 -1.21 4.58
N ASP A 69 23.02 -1.36 5.72
CA ASP A 69 22.37 -1.64 7.00
C ASP A 69 21.62 -0.40 7.52
N SER A 70 22.18 0.80 7.37
CA SER A 70 21.49 2.06 7.67
C SER A 70 20.25 2.25 6.80
N LEU A 71 20.34 1.99 5.49
CA LEU A 71 19.20 2.06 4.58
C LEU A 71 18.13 1.03 4.95
N ARG A 72 18.53 -0.23 5.19
CA ARG A 72 17.61 -1.31 5.57
C ARG A 72 16.91 -1.00 6.88
N SER A 73 17.65 -0.66 7.93
CA SER A 73 17.09 -0.36 9.25
C SER A 73 16.15 0.86 9.22
N THR A 74 16.46 1.88 8.43
CA THR A 74 15.60 3.05 8.27
C THR A 74 14.32 2.74 7.49
N ILE A 75 14.38 1.87 6.47
CA ILE A 75 13.18 1.36 5.77
C ILE A 75 12.29 0.56 6.73
N LEU A 76 12.89 -0.30 7.57
CA LEU A 76 12.14 -1.05 8.58
C LEU A 76 11.52 -0.13 9.64
N ASP A 77 12.24 0.89 10.10
CA ASP A 77 11.67 1.90 11.00
C ASP A 77 10.51 2.68 10.34
N ALA A 78 10.61 3.00 9.05
CA ALA A 78 9.51 3.60 8.31
C ALA A 78 8.28 2.66 8.25
N ASN A 79 8.48 1.36 8.03
CA ASN A 79 7.41 0.36 8.09
C ASN A 79 6.72 0.34 9.46
N ASP A 80 7.51 0.36 10.54
CA ASP A 80 6.98 0.38 11.90
C ASP A 80 6.21 1.68 12.19
N ARG A 81 6.64 2.82 11.62
CA ARG A 81 5.91 4.10 11.73
C ARG A 81 4.58 4.08 10.97
N ILE A 82 4.53 3.45 9.79
CA ILE A 82 3.27 3.22 9.07
C ILE A 82 2.33 2.37 9.94
N ALA A 83 2.82 1.26 10.50
CA ALA A 83 2.03 0.40 11.37
C ALA A 83 1.48 1.15 12.60
N ARG A 84 2.30 1.96 13.27
CA ARG A 84 1.86 2.81 14.39
C ARG A 84 0.80 3.83 13.98
N ALA A 85 0.93 4.42 12.79
CA ALA A 85 -0.08 5.35 12.28
C ALA A 85 -1.43 4.64 12.03
N VAL A 86 -1.42 3.38 11.59
CA VAL A 86 -2.64 2.56 11.50
C VAL A 86 -3.21 2.23 12.88
N ASP A 87 -2.36 1.95 13.87
CA ASP A 87 -2.81 1.69 15.24
C ASP A 87 -3.49 2.91 15.88
N ASP A 88 -2.94 4.11 15.64
CA ASP A 88 -3.48 5.38 16.13
C ASP A 88 -4.75 5.80 15.37
N GLU A 89 -4.78 5.56 14.06
CA GLU A 89 -5.88 5.90 13.16
C GLU A 89 -6.32 4.66 12.35
N PRO A 90 -7.17 3.77 12.91
CA PRO A 90 -7.55 2.51 12.25
C PRO A 90 -8.20 2.67 10.86
N GLN A 91 -8.73 3.86 10.56
CA GLN A 91 -9.23 4.21 9.23
C GLN A 91 -8.15 4.20 8.12
N LEU A 92 -6.86 4.28 8.50
CA LEU A 92 -5.71 4.16 7.60
C LEU A 92 -5.36 2.69 7.30
N GLY A 93 -6.12 1.74 7.83
CA GLY A 93 -5.90 0.31 7.60
C GLY A 93 -5.81 -0.04 6.11
N GLY A 94 -4.80 -0.84 5.76
CA GLY A 94 -4.51 -1.22 4.38
C GLY A 94 -3.76 -0.15 3.57
N MET A 95 -3.25 0.90 4.21
CA MET A 95 -2.27 1.79 3.57
C MET A 95 -0.92 1.11 3.39
N GLY A 96 -0.25 1.41 2.30
CA GLY A 96 1.10 0.97 2.04
C GLY A 96 1.79 1.87 1.02
N THR A 97 3.06 1.63 0.78
CA THR A 97 3.81 2.39 -0.22
C THR A 97 4.94 1.58 -0.80
N THR A 98 5.32 1.87 -2.05
CA THR A 98 6.57 1.38 -2.62
C THR A 98 7.76 2.14 -2.02
N VAL A 99 8.96 1.61 -2.20
CA VAL A 99 10.21 2.33 -1.94
C VAL A 99 11.19 1.96 -3.03
N THR A 100 11.75 2.96 -3.70
CA THR A 100 12.94 2.79 -4.53
C THR A 100 13.94 3.88 -4.15
N ALA A 101 15.12 3.48 -3.68
CA ALA A 101 16.06 4.39 -3.05
C ALA A 101 17.51 4.12 -3.47
N LEU A 102 18.28 5.18 -3.72
CA LEU A 102 19.71 5.15 -3.96
C LEU A 102 20.43 5.97 -2.89
N LEU A 103 21.23 5.31 -2.08
CA LEU A 103 22.04 5.92 -1.04
C LEU A 103 23.53 5.84 -1.40
N ARG A 104 24.21 6.97 -1.33
CA ARG A 104 25.64 7.05 -1.50
C ARG A 104 26.39 6.38 -0.34
N CYS A 105 27.34 5.52 -0.70
CA CYS A 105 28.25 4.82 0.21
C CYS A 105 29.67 4.96 -0.32
N ASN A 106 30.40 6.00 0.13
CA ASN A 106 31.75 6.28 -0.34
C ASN A 106 31.82 6.41 -1.88
N ASP A 107 32.43 5.42 -2.55
CA ASP A 107 32.62 5.29 -4.00
C ASP A 107 31.57 4.39 -4.68
N ARG A 108 30.49 4.04 -3.97
CA ARG A 108 29.40 3.16 -4.46
C ARG A 108 28.03 3.70 -4.10
N LEU A 109 27.00 3.06 -4.66
CA LEU A 109 25.59 3.29 -4.35
C LEU A 109 24.96 2.03 -3.76
N ALA A 110 24.22 2.18 -2.67
CA ALA A 110 23.29 1.18 -2.17
C ALA A 110 21.92 1.43 -2.81
N LEU A 111 21.40 0.45 -3.53
CA LEU A 111 20.04 0.43 -4.09
C LEU A 111 19.17 -0.44 -3.19
N ALA A 112 18.04 0.09 -2.73
CA ALA A 112 16.97 -0.67 -2.09
C ALA A 112 15.67 -0.49 -2.85
N HIS A 113 14.91 -1.57 -2.99
CA HIS A 113 13.69 -1.59 -3.79
C HIS A 113 12.62 -2.51 -3.18
N ILE A 114 11.38 -2.02 -3.14
CA ILE A 114 10.16 -2.79 -2.91
C ILE A 114 8.99 -2.11 -3.63
N GLY A 115 8.24 -2.87 -4.43
CA GLY A 115 7.08 -2.38 -5.17
C GLY A 115 7.34 -2.37 -6.66
N ASP A 116 6.68 -1.49 -7.40
CA ASP A 116 6.72 -1.40 -8.86
C ASP A 116 7.20 -0.03 -9.38
N SER A 117 7.55 0.88 -8.48
CA SER A 117 8.36 2.06 -8.86
C SER A 117 9.73 1.60 -9.36
N ARG A 118 10.33 2.34 -10.29
CA ARG A 118 11.49 1.85 -11.04
C ARG A 118 12.70 2.75 -10.89
N ALA A 119 13.89 2.15 -10.91
CA ALA A 119 15.14 2.88 -11.10
C ALA A 119 15.78 2.49 -12.45
N TYR A 120 16.20 3.50 -13.20
CA TYR A 120 16.93 3.35 -14.45
C TYR A 120 18.29 4.02 -14.35
N LEU A 121 19.28 3.43 -15.02
CA LEU A 121 20.62 3.98 -15.19
C LEU A 121 20.85 4.28 -16.67
N LEU A 122 21.17 5.53 -16.98
CA LEU A 122 21.75 5.96 -18.22
C LEU A 122 23.26 6.09 -18.03
N ARG A 123 24.02 5.21 -18.70
CA ARG A 123 25.48 5.20 -18.69
C ARG A 123 26.00 4.99 -20.10
N ASP A 124 26.81 5.94 -20.58
CA ASP A 124 27.32 5.94 -21.94
C ASP A 124 26.16 5.81 -22.96
N ASP A 125 26.17 4.74 -23.76
CA ASP A 125 25.12 4.44 -24.74
C ASP A 125 24.05 3.48 -24.20
N SER A 126 24.08 3.10 -22.93
CA SER A 126 23.14 2.13 -22.34
C SER A 126 22.11 2.80 -21.43
N PHE A 127 20.83 2.58 -21.71
CA PHE A 127 19.71 2.87 -20.80
C PHE A 127 19.16 1.54 -20.28
N THR A 128 19.15 1.34 -18.96
CA THR A 128 18.87 0.03 -18.38
C THR A 128 18.07 0.15 -17.08
N GLN A 129 17.01 -0.65 -16.95
CA GLN A 129 16.26 -0.79 -15.71
C GLN A 129 17.09 -1.57 -14.69
N MET A 130 17.19 -1.04 -13.48
CA MET A 130 18.05 -1.55 -12.41
C MET A 130 17.27 -2.27 -11.30
N THR A 131 15.94 -2.12 -11.28
CA THR A 131 14.99 -2.76 -10.39
C THR A 131 14.14 -3.79 -11.14
N THR A 132 13.61 -4.78 -10.42
CA THR A 132 12.64 -5.74 -10.96
C THR A 132 11.31 -5.51 -10.26
N ASP A 133 10.25 -5.24 -11.00
CA ASP A 133 8.96 -4.89 -10.43
C ASP A 133 8.39 -6.01 -9.56
N HIS A 134 7.88 -5.68 -8.38
CA HIS A 134 7.21 -6.65 -7.50
C HIS A 134 5.72 -6.75 -7.83
N THR A 135 5.39 -6.98 -9.11
CA THR A 135 4.01 -7.09 -9.60
C THR A 135 3.62 -8.54 -9.89
N PHE A 136 2.31 -8.79 -9.94
CA PHE A 136 1.76 -10.10 -10.32
C PHE A 136 2.24 -10.53 -11.71
N VAL A 137 2.30 -9.60 -12.65
CA VAL A 137 2.74 -9.91 -14.03
C VAL A 137 4.23 -10.20 -14.09
N GLN A 138 5.07 -9.52 -13.31
CA GLN A 138 6.49 -9.84 -13.23
C GLN A 138 6.71 -11.26 -12.69
N MET A 139 5.94 -11.67 -11.67
CA MET A 139 5.98 -13.05 -11.18
C MET A 139 5.59 -14.06 -12.28
N LEU A 140 4.57 -13.77 -13.09
CA LEU A 140 4.21 -14.63 -14.22
C LEU A 140 5.31 -14.71 -15.29
N VAL A 141 6.02 -13.60 -15.54
CA VAL A 141 7.18 -13.56 -16.44
C VAL A 141 8.33 -14.40 -15.88
N ASP A 142 8.66 -14.25 -14.60
CA ASP A 142 9.72 -14.99 -13.92
C ASP A 142 9.44 -16.50 -13.90
N GLU A 143 8.17 -16.90 -13.76
CA GLU A 143 7.71 -18.30 -13.87
C GLU A 143 7.65 -18.82 -15.33
N GLY A 144 7.89 -17.97 -16.32
CA GLY A 144 7.80 -18.31 -17.74
C GLY A 144 6.38 -18.58 -18.23
N ARG A 145 5.36 -18.08 -17.51
CA ARG A 145 3.93 -18.27 -17.82
C ARG A 145 3.42 -17.27 -18.85
N ILE A 146 4.01 -16.08 -18.91
CA ILE A 146 3.78 -15.07 -19.93
C ILE A 146 5.12 -14.49 -20.38
N THR A 147 5.13 -13.87 -21.55
CA THR A 147 6.27 -13.10 -22.06
C THR A 147 6.27 -11.66 -21.50
N PRO A 148 7.43 -10.97 -21.48
CA PRO A 148 7.49 -9.55 -21.11
C PRO A 148 6.54 -8.68 -21.94
N GLU A 149 6.41 -8.97 -23.23
CA GLU A 149 5.52 -8.23 -24.13
C GLU A 149 4.03 -8.46 -23.80
N GLU A 150 3.66 -9.67 -23.35
CA GLU A 150 2.30 -9.96 -22.89
C GLU A 150 1.98 -9.28 -21.54
N ALA A 151 2.99 -9.08 -20.68
CA ALA A 151 2.83 -8.43 -19.38
C ALA A 151 2.35 -6.98 -19.51
N GLU A 152 2.81 -6.25 -20.54
CA GLU A 152 2.43 -4.85 -20.79
C GLU A 152 0.92 -4.65 -21.02
N TYR A 153 0.28 -5.62 -21.65
CA TYR A 153 -1.15 -5.57 -21.98
C TYR A 153 -2.03 -6.38 -21.01
N HIS A 154 -1.42 -6.99 -19.98
CA HIS A 154 -2.15 -7.85 -19.06
C HIS A 154 -3.14 -7.03 -18.20
N PRO A 155 -4.37 -7.53 -17.97
CA PRO A 155 -5.38 -6.81 -17.19
C PRO A 155 -4.97 -6.52 -15.73
N GLN A 156 -4.08 -7.33 -15.17
CA GLN A 156 -3.59 -7.22 -13.79
C GLN A 156 -2.14 -6.70 -13.71
N ARG A 157 -1.68 -5.93 -14.70
CA ARG A 157 -0.30 -5.41 -14.73
C ARG A 157 0.05 -4.50 -13.54
N SER A 158 -0.93 -3.76 -13.02
CA SER A 158 -0.77 -2.85 -11.88
C SER A 158 -1.02 -3.51 -10.52
N VAL A 159 -1.14 -4.84 -10.46
CA VAL A 159 -1.32 -5.54 -9.17
C VAL A 159 0.04 -5.73 -8.53
N VAL A 160 0.34 -4.89 -7.54
CA VAL A 160 1.56 -4.96 -6.73
C VAL A 160 1.44 -6.06 -5.67
N MET A 161 2.51 -6.84 -5.50
CA MET A 161 2.58 -8.01 -4.62
C MET A 161 3.41 -7.77 -3.36
N ARG A 162 4.31 -6.78 -3.36
CA ARG A 162 5.15 -6.42 -2.20
C ARG A 162 5.16 -4.91 -2.00
N VAL A 163 4.79 -4.46 -0.81
CA VAL A 163 4.76 -3.04 -0.42
C VAL A 163 5.22 -2.88 1.03
N LEU A 164 5.62 -1.67 1.40
CA LEU A 164 5.78 -1.28 2.81
C LEU A 164 4.40 -1.03 3.43
N GLY A 165 4.22 -1.35 4.71
CA GLY A 165 2.95 -1.17 5.43
C GLY A 165 2.02 -2.40 5.43
N ASP A 166 2.39 -3.49 4.74
CA ASP A 166 1.65 -4.74 4.80
C ASP A 166 1.79 -5.40 6.19
N VAL A 167 0.65 -5.70 6.82
CA VAL A 167 0.59 -6.16 8.20
C VAL A 167 0.58 -7.68 8.22
N GLY A 168 1.67 -8.31 8.70
CA GLY A 168 1.71 -9.74 8.95
C GLY A 168 3.03 -10.44 8.64
N ALA A 169 3.94 -9.77 7.94
CA ALA A 169 5.30 -10.24 7.72
C ALA A 169 6.28 -9.06 7.59
N PRO A 170 7.56 -9.23 7.97
CA PRO A 170 8.56 -8.21 7.70
C PRO A 170 8.73 -8.03 6.18
N PRO A 171 8.91 -6.79 5.68
CA PRO A 171 9.03 -6.54 4.26
C PRO A 171 10.32 -7.16 3.68
N GLU A 172 10.17 -7.88 2.56
CA GLU A 172 11.29 -8.45 1.81
C GLU A 172 11.82 -7.44 0.78
N LEU A 173 12.91 -6.77 1.15
CA LEU A 173 13.56 -5.74 0.34
C LEU A 173 14.59 -6.34 -0.62
N ASP A 174 14.55 -5.89 -1.87
CA ASP A 174 15.60 -6.16 -2.85
C ASP A 174 16.71 -5.14 -2.65
N MET A 175 17.91 -5.58 -2.23
CA MET A 175 19.04 -4.70 -1.93
C MET A 175 20.28 -5.09 -2.72
N SER A 176 20.96 -4.10 -3.30
CA SER A 176 22.19 -4.32 -4.06
C SER A 176 23.17 -3.15 -3.97
N VAL A 177 24.46 -3.44 -4.13
CA VAL A 177 25.49 -2.41 -4.26
C VAL A 177 25.81 -2.20 -5.74
N ARG A 178 25.81 -0.94 -6.17
CA ARG A 178 26.10 -0.52 -7.55
C ARG A 178 27.35 0.33 -7.58
N GLU A 179 28.12 0.18 -8.66
CA GLU A 179 29.25 1.07 -8.95
C GLU A 179 28.72 2.42 -9.42
N ALA A 180 29.23 3.52 -8.86
CA ALA A 180 28.96 4.87 -9.33
C ALA A 180 30.11 5.36 -10.21
N ARG A 181 29.77 5.98 -11.35
CA ARG A 181 30.74 6.61 -12.24
C ARG A 181 30.31 8.05 -12.50
N ILE A 182 31.28 8.96 -12.51
CA ILE A 182 31.02 10.34 -12.90
C ILE A 182 30.44 10.36 -14.31
N GLY A 183 29.35 11.10 -14.49
CA GLY A 183 28.57 11.16 -15.72
C GLY A 183 27.40 10.16 -15.79
N ASP A 184 27.26 9.24 -14.83
CA ASP A 184 26.04 8.43 -14.72
C ASP A 184 24.84 9.32 -14.44
N ARG A 185 23.72 9.05 -15.11
CA ARG A 185 22.43 9.64 -14.80
C ARG A 185 21.46 8.57 -14.31
N TRP A 186 20.95 8.77 -13.10
CA TRP A 186 19.91 7.91 -12.52
C TRP A 186 18.55 8.57 -12.67
N MET A 187 17.54 7.78 -13.00
CA MET A 187 16.13 8.17 -12.96
C MET A 187 15.36 7.20 -12.06
N LEU A 188 14.67 7.73 -11.06
CA LEU A 188 13.68 6.99 -10.28
C LEU A 188 12.31 7.52 -10.67
N CYS A 189 11.34 6.64 -10.88
CA CYS A 189 9.99 7.04 -11.27
C CYS A 189 8.89 6.12 -10.71
N SER A 190 7.71 6.70 -10.47
CA SER A 190 6.48 5.92 -10.22
C SER A 190 5.97 5.31 -11.53
N ASP A 191 5.05 4.36 -11.42
CA ASP A 191 4.47 3.68 -12.59
C ASP A 191 3.68 4.65 -13.48
N GLY A 192 3.20 5.76 -12.93
CA GLY A 192 2.55 6.85 -13.64
C GLY A 192 3.42 7.55 -14.69
N LEU A 193 4.75 7.42 -14.66
CA LEU A 193 5.58 7.80 -15.81
C LEU A 193 5.55 6.70 -16.88
N THR A 194 6.01 5.50 -16.52
CA THR A 194 6.25 4.41 -17.48
C THR A 194 4.97 3.78 -18.04
N GLY A 195 3.82 4.02 -17.41
CA GLY A 195 2.51 3.63 -17.92
C GLY A 195 1.93 4.57 -18.98
N PHE A 196 2.48 5.78 -19.13
CA PHE A 196 1.93 6.82 -20.01
C PHE A 196 2.97 7.48 -20.94
N ALA A 197 4.25 7.14 -20.80
CA ALA A 197 5.32 7.60 -21.70
C ALA A 197 6.16 6.42 -22.18
N ASP A 198 6.44 6.38 -23.49
CA ASP A 198 7.26 5.34 -24.11
C ASP A 198 8.72 5.43 -23.66
N LEU A 199 9.33 4.27 -23.38
CA LEU A 199 10.71 4.21 -22.88
C LEU A 199 11.74 4.83 -23.83
N ASP A 200 11.56 4.69 -25.14
CA ASP A 200 12.46 5.31 -26.13
C ASP A 200 12.44 6.85 -26.05
N VAL A 201 11.26 7.43 -25.79
CA VAL A 201 11.07 8.88 -25.67
C VAL A 201 11.60 9.38 -24.33
N ILE A 202 11.43 8.58 -23.27
CA ILE A 202 12.04 8.84 -21.96
C ILE A 202 13.57 8.85 -22.08
N GLU A 203 14.16 7.86 -22.77
CA GLU A 203 15.60 7.78 -23.00
C GLU A 203 16.11 9.00 -23.78
N GLU A 204 15.40 9.40 -24.85
CA GLU A 204 15.76 10.59 -25.62
C GLU A 204 15.77 11.86 -24.75
N ALA A 205 14.78 12.03 -23.87
CA ALA A 205 14.74 13.16 -22.93
C ALA A 205 15.92 13.13 -21.96
N LEU A 206 16.22 11.97 -21.37
CA LEU A 206 17.35 11.80 -20.45
C LEU A 206 18.70 12.12 -21.10
N ARG A 207 18.85 11.87 -22.41
CA ARG A 207 20.08 12.16 -23.17
C ARG A 207 20.19 13.62 -23.64
N SER A 208 19.06 14.27 -23.90
CA SER A 208 19.04 15.58 -24.60
C SER A 208 18.96 16.79 -23.68
N ILE A 209 18.52 16.61 -22.43
CA ILE A 209 18.29 17.70 -21.48
C ILE A 209 19.32 17.61 -20.36
N ASP A 210 20.30 18.51 -20.35
CA ASP A 210 21.41 18.45 -19.39
C ASP A 210 20.96 18.74 -17.94
N ASP A 211 20.04 19.68 -17.72
CA ASP A 211 19.61 20.04 -16.36
C ASP A 211 18.64 18.97 -15.79
N PRO A 212 18.92 18.39 -14.59
CA PRO A 212 18.05 17.40 -13.97
C PRO A 212 16.62 17.88 -13.72
N GLY A 213 16.45 19.16 -13.38
CA GLY A 213 15.16 19.76 -13.07
C GLY A 213 14.31 19.93 -14.33
N ASP A 214 14.89 20.48 -15.39
CA ASP A 214 14.24 20.61 -16.70
C ASP A 214 13.91 19.22 -17.29
N CYS A 215 14.81 18.25 -17.11
CA CYS A 215 14.58 16.88 -17.57
C CYS A 215 13.40 16.23 -16.82
N ALA A 216 13.38 16.30 -15.48
CA ALA A 216 12.29 15.77 -14.67
C ALA A 216 10.95 16.44 -15.03
N GLU A 217 10.95 17.75 -15.26
CA GLU A 217 9.74 18.48 -15.66
C GLU A 217 9.25 18.07 -17.05
N LYS A 218 10.17 17.87 -18.01
CA LYS A 218 9.82 17.38 -19.34
C LYS A 218 9.19 15.99 -19.27
N LEU A 219 9.76 15.07 -18.49
CA LEU A 219 9.25 13.71 -18.33
C LEU A 219 7.84 13.69 -17.71
N VAL A 220 7.61 14.50 -16.67
CA VAL A 220 6.26 14.68 -16.09
C VAL A 220 5.27 15.17 -17.15
N ASN A 221 5.66 16.18 -17.94
CA ASN A 221 4.79 16.72 -18.99
C ASN A 221 4.49 15.69 -20.09
N MET A 222 5.44 14.83 -20.45
CA MET A 222 5.20 13.74 -21.41
C MET A 222 4.14 12.75 -20.90
N ALA A 223 4.22 12.33 -19.63
CA ALA A 223 3.22 11.45 -19.04
C ALA A 223 1.83 12.09 -18.96
N LEU A 224 1.76 13.41 -18.69
CA LEU A 224 0.51 14.17 -18.74
C LEU A 224 -0.08 14.22 -20.16
N GLU A 225 0.76 14.45 -21.18
CA GLU A 225 0.37 14.41 -22.59
C GLU A 225 -0.11 13.01 -23.02
N GLY A 226 0.47 11.95 -22.45
CA GLY A 226 0.05 10.55 -22.62
C GLY A 226 -1.26 10.17 -21.92
N GLY A 227 -1.87 11.10 -21.17
CA GLY A 227 -3.18 10.94 -20.53
C GLY A 227 -3.17 11.12 -19.02
N GLY A 228 -2.02 10.96 -18.36
CA GLY A 228 -1.80 11.26 -16.94
C GLY A 228 -2.87 10.69 -16.01
N ALA A 229 -3.24 9.42 -16.15
CA ALA A 229 -4.34 8.86 -15.34
C ALA A 229 -3.92 8.49 -13.91
N ASP A 230 -2.62 8.56 -13.61
CA ASP A 230 -2.05 8.34 -12.28
C ASP A 230 -1.25 9.55 -11.77
N ASN A 231 -0.83 9.48 -10.51
CA ASN A 231 0.20 10.34 -9.95
C ASN A 231 1.54 10.06 -10.67
N ILE A 232 2.32 11.11 -10.90
CA ILE A 232 3.55 11.03 -11.68
C ILE A 232 4.65 11.68 -10.87
N THR A 233 5.65 10.89 -10.47
CA THR A 233 6.81 11.40 -9.74
C THR A 233 8.09 10.89 -10.38
N VAL A 234 9.04 11.81 -10.57
CA VAL A 234 10.33 11.57 -11.21
C VAL A 234 11.43 12.23 -10.39
N VAL A 235 12.46 11.46 -10.07
CA VAL A 235 13.69 11.94 -9.46
C VAL A 235 14.85 11.67 -10.42
N ILE A 236 15.56 12.72 -10.80
CA ILE A 236 16.78 12.63 -11.61
C ILE A 236 17.98 12.92 -10.72
N GLY A 237 19.05 12.15 -10.88
CA GLY A 237 20.31 12.39 -10.18
C GLY A 237 21.52 12.08 -11.06
N ASP A 238 22.29 13.11 -11.35
CA ASP A 238 23.56 13.00 -12.07
C ASP A 238 24.69 12.81 -11.09
N VAL A 239 25.51 11.79 -11.32
CA VAL A 239 26.73 11.53 -10.55
C VAL A 239 27.81 12.49 -11.04
N ILE A 240 28.12 13.51 -10.23
CA ILE A 240 29.13 14.53 -10.51
C ILE A 240 30.28 14.44 -9.51
N ASP A 241 31.45 14.99 -9.88
CA ASP A 241 32.59 15.06 -8.96
C ASP A 241 32.29 16.10 -7.88
N ALA A 242 32.43 15.73 -6.61
CA ALA A 242 32.17 16.62 -5.48
C ALA A 242 33.08 17.85 -5.49
N THR A 243 34.25 17.76 -6.13
CA THR A 243 35.19 18.88 -6.27
C THR A 243 34.72 19.98 -7.23
N ASP A 244 33.71 19.70 -8.06
CA ASP A 244 33.09 20.69 -8.96
C ASP A 244 32.10 21.62 -8.22
N LEU A 245 31.76 21.31 -6.97
CA LEU A 245 30.81 22.06 -6.14
C LEU A 245 31.50 22.92 -5.07
N THR A 246 30.84 24.00 -4.68
CA THR A 246 31.25 24.78 -3.51
C THR A 246 30.81 24.09 -2.21
N ALA A 247 31.40 24.46 -1.07
CA ALA A 247 30.94 23.96 0.23
C ALA A 247 29.46 24.28 0.50
N GLU A 248 28.97 25.43 0.03
CA GLU A 248 27.56 25.83 0.16
C GLU A 248 26.65 24.93 -0.69
N ASP A 249 27.10 24.50 -1.87
CA ASP A 249 26.35 23.59 -2.74
C ASP A 249 26.29 22.16 -2.18
N LEU A 250 27.33 21.74 -1.46
CA LEU A 250 27.42 20.43 -0.79
C LEU A 250 26.52 20.37 0.45
N ASP A 251 26.38 21.49 1.17
CA ASP A 251 25.51 21.62 2.34
C ASP A 251 24.05 22.02 1.98
N ALA A 252 23.75 22.19 0.69
CA ALA A 252 22.41 22.53 0.24
C ALA A 252 21.41 21.43 0.62
N PRO A 253 20.26 21.77 1.23
CA PRO A 253 19.28 20.78 1.63
C PRO A 253 18.67 20.10 0.40
N GLY A 254 18.40 18.80 0.50
CA GLY A 254 17.64 18.09 -0.52
C GLY A 254 16.22 18.63 -0.69
N ALA A 255 15.65 18.38 -1.86
CA ALA A 255 14.30 18.79 -2.24
C ALA A 255 13.31 17.64 -2.05
N PHE A 256 12.13 17.97 -1.53
CA PHE A 256 10.99 17.06 -1.46
C PHE A 256 10.07 17.26 -2.68
N GLY A 257 9.22 16.28 -2.96
CA GLY A 257 8.15 16.43 -3.93
C GLY A 257 6.98 15.50 -3.61
N GLY A 258 5.77 15.91 -3.98
CA GLY A 258 4.56 15.09 -3.85
C GLY A 258 3.87 15.22 -2.49
N SER A 259 3.26 14.15 -1.98
CA SER A 259 2.42 14.13 -0.78
C SER A 259 3.15 14.62 0.46
N VAL A 260 4.43 14.30 0.61
CA VAL A 260 5.25 14.73 1.76
C VAL A 260 5.26 16.26 1.95
N GLU A 261 5.15 17.06 0.88
CA GLU A 261 5.05 18.53 0.96
C GLU A 261 3.63 19.00 1.29
N ILE A 262 2.63 18.24 0.86
CA ILE A 262 1.20 18.54 1.01
C ILE A 262 0.72 18.19 2.42
N ASN A 263 1.34 17.19 3.05
CA ASN A 263 0.94 16.55 4.29
C ASN A 263 2.00 16.70 5.41
N PRO A 264 2.30 17.93 5.88
CA PRO A 264 3.40 18.17 6.83
C PRO A 264 3.20 17.51 8.20
N GLN A 265 1.96 17.20 8.58
CA GLN A 265 1.65 16.47 9.81
C GLN A 265 2.16 15.01 9.77
N TYR A 266 2.08 14.36 8.61
CA TYR A 266 2.56 12.99 8.42
C TYR A 266 4.07 12.95 8.14
N ALA A 267 4.61 14.01 7.51
CA ALA A 267 6.05 14.20 7.44
C ALA A 267 6.70 14.35 8.84
N GLN A 268 6.01 15.00 9.79
CA GLN A 268 6.48 15.09 11.19
C GLN A 268 6.52 13.72 11.88
N LEU A 269 5.54 12.84 11.61
CA LEU A 269 5.57 11.45 12.10
C LEU A 269 6.77 10.67 11.55
N GLY A 270 7.14 10.91 10.30
CA GLY A 270 8.37 10.35 9.71
C GLY A 270 9.66 10.95 10.29
N SER A 271 9.66 12.24 10.62
CA SER A 271 10.87 12.97 11.05
C SER A 271 11.12 12.97 12.56
N ALA A 272 10.16 12.53 13.38
CA ALA A 272 10.30 12.59 14.83
C ALA A 272 11.34 11.56 15.34
N ASP A 273 12.35 12.03 16.07
CA ASP A 273 13.36 11.19 16.76
C ASP A 273 12.86 10.61 18.11
N ASN A 274 11.55 10.57 18.36
CA ASN A 274 11.03 10.13 19.66
C ASN A 274 11.19 8.61 19.84
N ASP A 275 12.20 8.23 20.65
CA ASP A 275 12.35 7.00 21.43
C ASP A 275 11.88 5.69 20.75
N THR A 276 12.70 5.14 19.86
CA THR A 276 12.77 3.69 19.70
C THR A 276 13.86 3.17 20.63
N GLN A 277 13.47 2.66 21.80
CA GLN A 277 14.23 1.55 22.36
C GLN A 277 14.27 0.44 21.31
N PRO A 278 15.45 -0.19 21.09
CA PRO A 278 15.54 -1.28 20.13
C PRO A 278 14.53 -2.36 20.51
N VAL A 279 13.69 -2.73 19.54
CA VAL A 279 12.80 -3.87 19.67
C VAL A 279 13.70 -5.09 19.89
N ASN A 280 13.48 -5.77 21.00
CA ASN A 280 14.21 -6.98 21.38
C ASN A 280 14.34 -7.93 20.19
N GLU A 281 15.55 -8.41 19.95
CA GLU A 281 15.80 -9.60 19.14
C GLU A 281 14.80 -10.71 19.52
N PRO A 282 14.28 -11.48 18.55
CA PRO A 282 13.49 -12.66 18.87
C PRO A 282 14.34 -13.54 19.78
N LYS A 283 13.87 -13.75 21.02
CA LYS A 283 14.49 -14.68 21.95
C LYS A 283 14.68 -16.00 21.22
N ALA A 284 15.94 -16.37 21.00
CA ALA A 284 16.31 -17.73 20.70
C ALA A 284 15.62 -18.62 21.74
N VAL A 285 14.84 -19.58 21.25
CA VAL A 285 14.52 -20.78 22.01
C VAL A 285 15.86 -21.46 22.27
N GLU A 286 16.44 -21.18 23.43
CA GLU A 286 17.60 -21.94 23.92
C GLU A 286 17.15 -23.38 24.15
N ASP A 287 17.88 -24.26 23.47
CA ASP A 287 17.88 -25.69 23.62
C ASP A 287 17.98 -26.08 25.10
N LEU A 288 17.04 -26.92 25.55
CA LEU A 288 17.22 -27.73 26.74
C LEU A 288 18.28 -28.79 26.41
N GLU A 289 19.55 -28.41 26.56
CA GLU A 289 20.64 -29.35 26.53
C GLU A 289 20.59 -30.32 27.71
N THR A 290 20.96 -31.53 27.34
CA THR A 290 20.97 -32.76 28.12
C THR A 290 22.11 -32.72 29.14
N GLU A 291 21.78 -32.77 30.44
CA GLU A 291 22.79 -33.02 31.48
C GLU A 291 22.49 -34.35 32.20
N ALA A 292 23.34 -35.31 31.82
CA ALA A 292 23.84 -36.49 32.51
C ALA A 292 23.18 -36.97 33.83
N LEU A 293 22.86 -38.26 33.81
CA LEU A 293 22.52 -39.15 34.92
C LEU A 293 23.52 -39.08 36.10
N PRO A 294 23.05 -39.04 37.36
CA PRO A 294 23.80 -39.55 38.49
C PRO A 294 23.41 -41.00 38.80
N GLN A 295 24.43 -41.84 38.99
CA GLN A 295 24.28 -43.22 39.45
C GLN A 295 23.76 -43.28 40.89
N VAL A 296 22.82 -44.19 41.15
CA VAL A 296 22.46 -44.60 42.52
C VAL A 296 22.37 -46.12 42.55
N ASP A 297 23.33 -46.73 43.26
CA ASP A 297 23.31 -48.14 43.66
C ASP A 297 22.28 -48.39 44.77
N GLU A 298 21.70 -49.59 44.72
CA GLU A 298 21.03 -50.39 45.76
C GLU A 298 20.27 -49.67 46.89
N LYS A 299 18.97 -49.99 47.03
CA LYS A 299 18.49 -51.14 47.83
C LYS A 299 16.97 -51.12 48.02
N THR A 300 16.34 -52.31 47.87
CA THR A 300 15.12 -52.81 48.56
C THR A 300 13.82 -51.98 48.44
N ALA A 301 12.64 -52.55 48.26
CA ALA A 301 12.13 -53.91 48.24
C ALA A 301 10.68 -53.80 47.71
N GLU A 302 10.18 -54.89 47.13
CA GLU A 302 8.81 -55.42 47.31
C GLU A 302 7.62 -54.46 47.05
N VAL A 303 6.58 -54.78 46.28
CA VAL A 303 5.98 -56.07 45.97
C VAL A 303 4.78 -55.75 45.07
N SER A 304 4.56 -56.61 44.05
CA SER A 304 3.27 -57.02 43.46
C SER A 304 2.25 -55.94 43.03
N SER A 305 1.55 -56.03 41.93
CA SER A 305 1.08 -57.17 41.13
C SER A 305 0.33 -56.57 39.95
N ASP A 306 0.31 -57.30 38.83
CA ASP A 306 -0.84 -57.60 37.97
C ASP A 306 -1.87 -56.49 37.67
N SER A 307 -2.41 -56.33 36.48
CA SER A 307 -2.31 -56.99 35.18
C SER A 307 -3.42 -56.31 34.35
N ALA A 308 -3.25 -56.21 33.02
CA ALA A 308 -4.24 -56.61 32.01
C ALA A 308 -5.73 -56.26 32.26
N SER A 309 -6.50 -55.68 31.36
CA SER A 309 -6.56 -55.69 29.90
C SER A 309 -7.91 -55.05 29.52
N ALA A 310 -8.08 -54.67 28.25
CA ALA A 310 -9.28 -54.89 27.39
C ALA A 310 -10.70 -54.85 28.04
N SER A 311 -11.76 -54.30 27.46
CA SER A 311 -12.11 -53.85 26.11
C SER A 311 -13.58 -53.36 26.19
N GLU A 312 -14.06 -52.72 25.11
CA GLU A 312 -15.48 -52.73 24.66
C GLU A 312 -16.51 -51.97 25.54
N GLU A 313 -17.60 -51.36 25.06
CA GLU A 313 -18.40 -51.50 23.83
C GLU A 313 -19.45 -50.35 23.79
N THR A 314 -19.80 -49.82 22.60
CA THR A 314 -21.15 -49.38 22.12
C THR A 314 -21.93 -48.26 22.88
N LYS A 315 -22.85 -47.43 22.33
CA LYS A 315 -23.52 -47.23 21.03
C LYS A 315 -24.31 -45.89 21.08
N GLU A 316 -24.63 -45.37 19.89
CA GLU A 316 -25.81 -44.55 19.50
C GLU A 316 -26.08 -43.14 20.08
N GLY A 317 -26.10 -42.16 19.16
CA GLY A 317 -27.34 -41.41 18.86
C GLY A 317 -27.37 -39.89 19.11
N ALA A 318 -27.66 -39.15 18.03
CA ALA A 318 -28.36 -37.86 17.93
C ALA A 318 -27.56 -36.54 17.88
N ASP A 319 -27.63 -35.90 16.70
CA ASP A 319 -27.58 -34.45 16.42
C ASP A 319 -28.62 -33.67 17.26
N PRO A 320 -28.38 -32.40 17.66
CA PRO A 320 -28.50 -31.27 16.72
C PRO A 320 -27.50 -30.09 16.89
N ASN A 321 -27.45 -29.29 15.83
CA ASN A 321 -26.89 -27.93 15.61
C ASN A 321 -26.83 -26.99 16.85
N PRO A 322 -25.91 -26.01 16.89
CA PRO A 322 -26.31 -24.66 16.44
C PRO A 322 -25.24 -23.87 15.66
N ALA A 323 -25.73 -23.07 14.72
CA ALA A 323 -25.03 -21.96 14.08
C ALA A 323 -25.44 -20.65 14.77
N GLU A 324 -24.46 -19.86 15.21
CA GLU A 324 -24.63 -18.43 15.52
C GLU A 324 -23.25 -17.75 15.46
N ALA A 325 -23.04 -16.89 14.47
CA ALA A 325 -22.02 -15.85 14.50
C ALA A 325 -22.52 -14.66 13.65
N ALA A 326 -22.92 -13.61 14.36
CA ALA A 326 -23.45 -12.38 13.82
C ALA A 326 -22.32 -11.42 13.39
N SER A 327 -22.53 -10.82 12.22
CA SER A 327 -21.83 -9.66 11.68
C SER A 327 -22.16 -8.38 12.44
N ALA A 328 -21.19 -7.49 12.63
CA ALA A 328 -21.43 -6.10 12.99
C ALA A 328 -20.49 -5.16 12.22
N THR A 329 -21.09 -4.38 11.34
CA THR A 329 -20.52 -3.21 10.65
C THR A 329 -20.65 -1.98 11.55
N ALA A 330 -19.74 -1.01 11.40
CA ALA A 330 -19.98 0.37 11.83
C ALA A 330 -19.55 1.36 10.73
N VAL A 331 -20.48 2.27 10.44
CA VAL A 331 -20.49 3.27 9.36
C VAL A 331 -20.06 4.63 9.94
N GLY A 332 -19.36 5.45 9.17
CA GLY A 332 -19.14 6.86 9.55
C GLY A 332 -18.58 7.72 8.42
N ALA A 333 -19.44 8.56 7.84
CA ALA A 333 -19.04 9.68 6.99
C ALA A 333 -19.36 10.99 7.73
N ALA A 334 -18.45 11.98 7.68
CA ALA A 334 -18.82 13.38 7.80
C ALA A 334 -17.81 14.30 7.09
N ALA A 335 -18.36 15.14 6.22
CA ALA A 335 -17.70 16.21 5.51
C ALA A 335 -17.31 17.37 6.44
N SER A 336 -16.23 18.07 6.09
CA SER A 336 -16.04 19.48 6.48
C SER A 336 -15.45 20.28 5.32
N SER A 337 -16.08 21.41 5.04
CA SER A 337 -15.63 22.42 4.08
C SER A 337 -15.21 23.67 4.86
N ALA A 338 -14.07 24.23 4.45
CA ALA A 338 -13.39 25.37 5.04
C ALA A 338 -13.81 26.71 4.42
N ALA A 339 -13.66 27.81 5.18
CA ALA A 339 -13.37 29.17 4.68
C ALA A 339 -12.93 30.05 5.87
N SER A 340 -11.63 30.23 6.09
CA SER A 340 -10.79 31.37 5.65
C SER A 340 -11.03 32.68 6.43
N VAL A 341 -10.00 33.09 7.19
CA VAL A 341 -9.91 34.41 7.84
C VAL A 341 -8.67 35.11 7.31
N ALA A 342 -8.85 36.25 6.64
CA ALA A 342 -7.84 37.30 6.51
C ALA A 342 -8.49 38.68 6.35
N ASP A 343 -8.28 39.50 7.39
CA ASP A 343 -8.03 40.94 7.48
C ASP A 343 -8.75 41.97 6.57
N ALA A 344 -9.32 43.01 7.20
CA ALA A 344 -9.17 44.42 6.79
C ALA A 344 -9.80 45.42 7.79
N SER A 345 -8.95 46.15 8.49
CA SER A 345 -9.00 47.59 8.83
C SER A 345 -10.34 48.38 8.91
N LYS A 346 -10.61 49.06 10.06
CA LYS A 346 -10.59 50.55 10.21
C LYS A 346 -11.27 51.07 11.52
N ARG A 347 -10.46 51.85 12.25
CA ARG A 347 -10.72 53.19 12.85
C ARG A 347 -11.95 53.51 13.72
N GLY A 348 -11.62 53.99 14.93
CA GLY A 348 -12.23 55.15 15.62
C GLY A 348 -12.85 54.78 16.97
N GLY A 349 -12.53 55.32 18.14
CA GLY A 349 -11.72 56.49 18.54
C GLY A 349 -12.42 57.18 19.72
N ARG A 350 -11.63 57.54 20.77
CA ARG A 350 -11.96 58.32 22.00
C ARG A 350 -12.75 57.55 23.07
N GLY A 351 -12.43 57.61 24.36
CA GLY A 351 -11.47 58.39 25.13
C GLY A 351 -12.03 58.65 26.54
N LYS A 352 -11.12 58.88 27.51
CA LYS A 352 -11.33 59.25 28.94
C LYS A 352 -11.60 58.07 29.89
N ALA A 353 -11.10 58.04 31.13
CA ALA A 353 -10.05 58.78 31.81
C ALA A 353 -9.71 57.98 33.09
N ARG A 354 -8.46 58.12 33.53
CA ARG A 354 -7.84 57.51 34.71
C ARG A 354 -8.06 58.38 35.96
N ALA A 355 -8.29 57.78 37.12
CA ALA A 355 -7.90 58.30 38.44
C ALA A 355 -7.95 57.15 39.46
N THR A 356 -6.83 56.49 39.79
CA THR A 356 -5.87 56.80 40.87
C THR A 356 -6.42 56.68 42.30
N SER A 357 -6.09 55.55 42.91
CA SER A 357 -5.72 55.29 44.32
C SER A 357 -5.74 56.42 45.35
N GLY A 358 -6.17 56.09 46.58
CA GLY A 358 -5.51 56.63 47.77
C GLY A 358 -6.27 56.58 49.10
N ARG A 359 -5.84 55.64 49.96
CA ARG A 359 -5.54 55.80 51.41
C ARG A 359 -6.62 55.63 52.51
N LYS A 360 -6.32 54.62 53.35
CA LYS A 360 -6.14 54.60 54.83
C LYS A 360 -7.34 54.66 55.80
N ARG A 361 -7.59 53.50 56.43
CA ARG A 361 -7.55 53.14 57.87
C ARG A 361 -8.16 54.13 58.89
N LYS A 362 -9.16 53.65 59.66
CA LYS A 362 -9.17 53.77 61.13
C LYS A 362 -10.06 52.71 61.81
N GLU A 363 -9.60 52.30 62.99
CA GLU A 363 -10.04 51.25 63.91
C GLU A 363 -11.22 51.64 64.82
N LEU A 364 -11.61 50.65 65.66
CA LEU A 364 -12.52 50.62 66.82
C LEU A 364 -13.99 50.35 66.47
N GLY A 365 -14.67 49.29 66.91
CA GLY A 365 -14.42 48.37 68.03
C GLY A 365 -15.57 48.50 69.05
N ALA A 366 -16.55 47.58 68.98
CA ALA A 366 -17.46 47.25 70.08
C ALA A 366 -18.20 45.95 69.71
N ASP A 367 -17.93 44.89 70.48
CA ASP A 367 -18.68 43.63 70.51
C ASP A 367 -20.13 43.86 70.94
N THR A 368 -21.08 43.09 70.38
CA THR A 368 -21.86 42.08 71.11
C THR A 368 -22.74 41.29 70.13
N ASP A 369 -22.89 40.01 70.45
CA ASP A 369 -23.59 38.93 69.76
C ASP A 369 -25.08 39.20 69.45
N ASP A 370 -25.58 38.71 68.30
CA ASP A 370 -26.63 37.69 68.22
C ASP A 370 -27.20 37.52 66.79
N PHE A 371 -27.53 36.27 66.49
CA PHE A 371 -28.33 35.68 65.41
C PHE A 371 -29.35 36.61 64.68
N ASP A 372 -29.41 36.58 63.34
CA ASP A 372 -30.32 35.68 62.60
C ASP A 372 -30.23 35.84 61.07
N ASP A 373 -30.50 34.69 60.43
CA ASP A 373 -30.62 34.32 59.02
C ASP A 373 -31.52 35.22 58.16
N PHE A 374 -31.05 35.63 56.97
CA PHE A 374 -31.90 35.80 55.78
C PHE A 374 -31.05 35.75 54.49
N SER A 375 -31.44 34.83 53.61
CA SER A 375 -30.86 34.54 52.30
C SER A 375 -31.45 35.43 51.20
N ASP A 376 -30.60 36.01 50.36
CA ASP A 376 -31.00 36.61 49.08
C ASP A 376 -30.72 35.60 47.96
N GLU A 377 -31.78 34.95 47.45
CA GLU A 377 -31.74 34.12 46.24
C GLU A 377 -31.70 34.99 44.97
N GLU A 378 -30.70 34.80 44.10
CA GLU A 378 -30.72 35.34 42.73
C GLU A 378 -31.63 34.50 41.80
N PRO A 379 -32.41 35.11 40.88
CA PRO A 379 -33.36 34.40 40.04
C PRO A 379 -32.63 33.59 38.93
N ARG A 380 -32.61 32.27 39.07
CA ARG A 380 -32.12 31.32 38.06
C ARG A 380 -33.01 31.37 36.80
N ARG A 381 -32.43 31.74 35.64
CA ARG A 381 -33.09 31.66 34.33
C ARG A 381 -33.29 30.19 33.91
N HIS A 382 -34.39 29.58 34.35
CA HIS A 382 -34.75 28.18 34.08
C HIS A 382 -35.03 27.83 32.60
N TRP A 383 -35.03 28.79 31.67
CA TRP A 383 -35.29 28.55 30.24
C TRP A 383 -34.04 28.18 29.43
N ILE A 384 -32.84 28.51 29.92
CA ILE A 384 -31.56 28.24 29.24
C ILE A 384 -31.36 26.74 28.95
N PRO A 385 -31.59 25.79 29.89
CA PRO A 385 -31.43 24.37 29.58
C PRO A 385 -32.42 23.87 28.52
N TRP A 386 -33.64 24.42 28.47
CA TRP A 386 -34.63 24.09 27.46
C TRP A 386 -34.26 24.64 26.07
N ALA A 387 -33.66 25.84 26.02
CA ALA A 387 -33.16 26.41 24.77
C ALA A 387 -31.98 25.59 24.20
N ILE A 388 -31.08 25.11 25.07
CA ILE A 388 -29.98 24.23 24.66
C ILE A 388 -30.52 22.88 24.16
N ALA A 389 -31.47 22.28 24.88
CA ALA A 389 -32.10 21.03 24.44
C ALA A 389 -32.81 21.18 23.07
N ALA A 390 -33.53 22.28 22.86
CA ALA A 390 -34.17 22.57 21.58
C ALA A 390 -33.12 22.75 20.45
N ALA A 391 -32.01 23.43 20.71
CA ALA A 391 -30.93 23.59 19.74
C ALA A 391 -30.30 22.24 19.35
N VAL A 392 -30.06 21.35 20.32
CA VAL A 392 -29.55 20.00 20.06
C VAL A 392 -30.52 19.19 19.20
N ILE A 393 -31.83 19.27 19.46
CA ILE A 393 -32.84 18.58 18.65
C ILE A 393 -32.83 19.10 17.20
N VAL A 394 -32.70 20.41 17.00
CA VAL A 394 -32.62 20.99 15.64
C VAL A 394 -31.37 20.51 14.91
N VAL A 395 -30.22 20.43 15.59
CA VAL A 395 -28.97 19.89 15.01
C VAL A 395 -29.13 18.42 14.62
N LEU A 396 -29.75 17.60 15.48
CA LEU A 396 -30.00 16.19 15.19
C LEU A 396 -30.95 15.99 14.01
N ILE A 397 -32.00 16.82 13.91
CA ILE A 397 -32.91 16.82 12.77
C ILE A 397 -32.15 17.21 11.49
N ALA A 398 -31.35 18.27 11.53
CA ALA A 398 -30.55 18.70 10.39
C ALA A 398 -29.54 17.63 9.95
N ALA A 399 -28.88 16.97 10.90
CA ALA A 399 -27.99 15.83 10.63
C ALA A 399 -28.74 14.65 10.00
N GLY A 400 -29.94 14.34 10.47
CA GLY A 400 -30.80 13.31 9.86
C GLY A 400 -31.22 13.65 8.42
N PHE A 401 -31.57 14.90 8.14
CA PHE A 401 -31.86 15.35 6.77
C PHE A 401 -30.62 15.31 5.87
N ALA A 402 -29.45 15.71 6.37
CA ALA A 402 -28.20 15.64 5.64
C ALA A 402 -27.80 14.19 5.32
N GLY A 403 -27.92 13.29 6.31
CA GLY A 403 -27.68 11.86 6.12
C GLY A 403 -28.63 11.25 5.08
N LYS A 404 -29.93 11.60 5.13
CA LYS A 404 -30.90 11.15 4.13
C LYS A 404 -30.57 11.65 2.72
N ALA A 405 -30.16 12.92 2.59
CA ALA A 405 -29.77 13.49 1.30
C ALA A 405 -28.51 12.83 0.74
N PHE A 406 -27.54 12.49 1.61
CA PHE A 406 -26.33 11.77 1.25
C PHE A 406 -26.61 10.34 0.78
N ILE A 407 -27.43 9.58 1.50
CA ILE A 407 -27.79 8.21 1.10
C ILE A 407 -28.54 8.21 -0.24
N GLN A 408 -29.43 9.19 -0.44
CA GLN A 408 -30.18 9.33 -1.69
C GLN A 408 -29.33 9.82 -2.88
N SER A 409 -28.10 10.29 -2.67
CA SER A 409 -27.21 10.67 -3.78
C SER A 409 -26.37 9.51 -4.33
N GLN A 410 -26.32 8.38 -3.63
CA GLN A 410 -25.52 7.22 -4.03
C GLN A 410 -26.33 6.27 -4.93
N TYR A 411 -25.62 5.60 -5.83
CA TYR A 411 -26.15 4.58 -6.72
C TYR A 411 -25.22 3.35 -6.68
N TYR A 412 -25.74 2.20 -7.06
CA TYR A 412 -24.91 1.03 -7.33
C TYR A 412 -25.56 0.12 -8.36
N VAL A 413 -24.72 -0.69 -9.01
CA VAL A 413 -25.12 -1.64 -10.05
C VAL A 413 -24.79 -3.05 -9.56
N THR A 414 -25.76 -3.95 -9.57
CA THR A 414 -25.60 -5.33 -9.12
C THR A 414 -26.43 -6.29 -9.99
N GLU A 415 -26.36 -7.59 -9.70
CA GLU A 415 -27.20 -8.59 -10.32
C GLU A 415 -28.52 -8.75 -9.57
N GLU A 416 -29.63 -8.71 -10.29
CA GLU A 416 -30.96 -9.08 -9.79
C GLU A 416 -31.65 -9.97 -10.83
N ASP A 417 -32.08 -11.17 -10.42
CA ASP A 417 -32.73 -12.17 -11.28
C ASP A 417 -31.95 -12.48 -12.59
N GLY A 418 -30.62 -12.55 -12.52
CA GLY A 418 -29.76 -12.83 -13.68
C GLY A 418 -29.60 -11.66 -14.64
N LYS A 419 -30.04 -10.45 -14.26
CA LYS A 419 -29.93 -9.22 -15.05
C LYS A 419 -29.21 -8.12 -14.28
N VAL A 420 -28.61 -7.20 -15.02
CA VAL A 420 -27.98 -6.02 -14.42
C VAL A 420 -29.06 -5.06 -13.92
N ALA A 421 -29.06 -4.74 -12.63
CA ALA A 421 -29.99 -3.84 -11.97
C ALA A 421 -29.27 -2.65 -11.34
N VAL A 422 -29.93 -1.48 -11.39
CA VAL A 422 -29.45 -0.23 -10.80
C VAL A 422 -30.32 0.10 -9.58
N TYR A 423 -29.65 0.28 -8.44
CA TYR A 423 -30.27 0.70 -7.19
C TYR A 423 -29.82 2.12 -6.85
N GLN A 424 -30.71 2.86 -6.17
CA GLN A 424 -30.39 4.14 -5.55
C GLN A 424 -30.32 3.96 -4.04
N GLY A 425 -29.16 4.23 -3.45
CA GLY A 425 -28.89 4.05 -2.02
C GLY A 425 -27.55 3.38 -1.75
N ILE A 426 -27.40 2.83 -0.55
CA ILE A 426 -26.23 2.05 -0.12
C ILE A 426 -26.66 0.59 -0.04
N SER A 427 -25.80 -0.34 -0.47
CA SER A 427 -26.08 -1.78 -0.51
C SER A 427 -26.12 -2.47 0.87
N GLN A 428 -25.90 -1.73 1.97
CA GLN A 428 -25.90 -2.27 3.33
C GLN A 428 -27.29 -2.15 3.98
N ASN A 429 -27.74 -3.25 4.60
CA ASN A 429 -29.00 -3.30 5.35
C ASN A 429 -28.79 -2.88 6.81
N LEU A 430 -29.51 -1.86 7.28
CA LEU A 430 -29.57 -1.50 8.70
C LEU A 430 -30.82 -2.10 9.35
N GLY A 431 -30.72 -3.34 9.82
CA GLY A 431 -31.82 -4.05 10.46
C GLY A 431 -33.02 -4.24 9.51
N PRO A 432 -34.26 -3.92 9.89
CA PRO A 432 -35.45 -4.12 9.05
C PRO A 432 -35.64 -3.03 7.97
N PHE A 433 -34.70 -2.10 7.81
CA PHE A 433 -34.82 -0.99 6.87
C PHE A 433 -33.92 -1.21 5.65
N GLU A 434 -34.55 -1.38 4.48
CA GLU A 434 -33.86 -1.30 3.20
C GLU A 434 -33.52 0.17 2.92
N LEU A 435 -32.23 0.45 2.76
CA LEU A 435 -31.70 1.80 2.50
C LEU A 435 -31.47 2.05 1.01
N SER A 436 -31.83 1.09 0.17
CA SER A 436 -31.80 1.18 -1.27
C SER A 436 -33.21 1.01 -1.84
N ASN A 437 -33.45 1.65 -2.98
CA ASN A 437 -34.66 1.42 -3.77
C ASN A 437 -34.22 0.97 -5.15
N LEU A 438 -34.80 -0.12 -5.64
CA LEU A 438 -34.63 -0.55 -7.02
C LEU A 438 -35.14 0.56 -7.94
N ARG A 439 -34.26 1.06 -8.81
CA ARG A 439 -34.62 2.11 -9.77
C ARG A 439 -34.99 1.51 -11.11
N GLU A 440 -34.13 0.64 -11.62
CA GLU A 440 -34.24 0.12 -12.98
C GLU A 440 -33.57 -1.25 -13.08
N THR A 441 -34.30 -2.24 -13.58
CA THR A 441 -33.72 -3.51 -14.03
C THR A 441 -33.51 -3.42 -15.53
N THR A 442 -32.27 -3.63 -15.97
CA THR A 442 -31.94 -3.55 -17.40
C THR A 442 -32.25 -4.86 -18.11
N ASP A 443 -32.17 -4.84 -19.43
CA ASP A 443 -32.33 -5.96 -20.35
C ASP A 443 -31.02 -6.74 -20.60
N ILE A 444 -29.94 -6.40 -19.88
CA ILE A 444 -28.63 -7.05 -19.99
C ILE A 444 -28.61 -8.28 -19.07
N GLU A 445 -28.53 -9.47 -19.67
CA GLU A 445 -28.38 -10.72 -18.91
C GLU A 445 -26.91 -10.95 -18.50
N VAL A 446 -26.68 -11.21 -17.22
CA VAL A 446 -25.35 -11.30 -16.62
C VAL A 446 -24.52 -12.45 -17.20
N GLN A 447 -25.17 -13.56 -17.56
CA GLN A 447 -24.52 -14.72 -18.17
C GLN A 447 -23.78 -14.45 -19.48
N TYR A 448 -24.14 -13.38 -20.21
CA TYR A 448 -23.47 -12.99 -21.45
C TYR A 448 -22.37 -11.94 -21.25
N LEU A 449 -22.14 -11.52 -20.00
CA LEU A 449 -21.02 -10.66 -19.66
C LEU A 449 -19.74 -11.50 -19.48
N PRO A 450 -18.56 -10.91 -19.68
CA PRO A 450 -17.29 -11.56 -19.31
C PRO A 450 -17.26 -11.94 -17.82
N ALA A 451 -16.58 -13.04 -17.47
CA ALA A 451 -16.52 -13.57 -16.09
C ALA A 451 -16.09 -12.52 -15.05
N TYR A 452 -15.19 -11.61 -15.42
CA TYR A 452 -14.80 -10.47 -14.58
C TYR A 452 -15.99 -9.55 -14.24
N SER A 453 -16.80 -9.18 -15.22
CA SER A 453 -17.97 -8.33 -15.02
C SER A 453 -19.05 -9.03 -14.20
N GLN A 454 -19.18 -10.36 -14.32
CA GLN A 454 -20.09 -11.16 -13.49
C GLN A 454 -19.68 -11.09 -12.02
N SER A 455 -18.41 -11.40 -11.71
CA SER A 455 -17.88 -11.33 -10.35
C SER A 455 -17.98 -9.92 -9.74
N ARG A 456 -17.78 -8.86 -10.55
CA ARG A 456 -17.94 -7.48 -10.08
C ARG A 456 -19.40 -7.08 -9.81
N LEU A 457 -20.36 -7.68 -10.50
CA LEU A 457 -21.79 -7.46 -10.25
C LEU A 457 -22.26 -8.19 -9.00
N GLU A 458 -21.71 -9.38 -8.72
CA GLU A 458 -21.90 -10.10 -7.45
C GLU A 458 -21.38 -9.28 -6.26
N GLU A 459 -20.21 -8.64 -6.41
CA GLU A 459 -19.61 -7.78 -5.38
C GLU A 459 -20.25 -6.39 -5.27
N THR A 460 -21.21 -6.05 -6.15
CA THR A 460 -21.81 -4.72 -6.30
C THR A 460 -20.83 -3.64 -6.77
N ILE A 461 -21.17 -2.97 -7.88
CA ILE A 461 -20.37 -1.86 -8.44
C ILE A 461 -20.92 -0.53 -7.92
N PRO A 462 -20.18 0.23 -7.08
CA PRO A 462 -20.62 1.52 -6.59
C PRO A 462 -20.62 2.58 -7.69
N ALA A 463 -21.58 3.51 -7.65
CA ALA A 463 -21.69 4.65 -8.54
C ALA A 463 -22.05 5.91 -7.74
N SER A 464 -21.26 6.97 -7.89
CA SER A 464 -21.43 8.22 -7.14
C SER A 464 -22.55 9.12 -7.67
N SER A 465 -23.13 8.78 -8.83
CA SER A 465 -24.22 9.52 -9.47
C SER A 465 -25.03 8.65 -10.44
N GLU A 466 -26.24 9.11 -10.78
CA GLU A 466 -27.11 8.46 -11.78
C GLU A 466 -26.45 8.38 -13.16
N ASP A 467 -25.72 9.42 -13.56
CA ASP A 467 -25.03 9.47 -14.85
C ASP A 467 -23.87 8.47 -14.91
N GLU A 468 -23.18 8.26 -13.79
CA GLU A 468 -22.14 7.24 -13.67
C GLU A 468 -22.73 5.83 -13.72
N ALA A 469 -23.84 5.58 -13.03
CA ALA A 469 -24.55 4.30 -13.10
C ALA A 469 -24.99 3.99 -14.55
N LYS A 470 -25.51 4.98 -15.29
CA LYS A 470 -25.85 4.83 -16.72
C LYS A 470 -24.63 4.51 -17.58
N LYS A 471 -23.48 5.16 -17.34
CA LYS A 471 -22.23 4.85 -18.05
C LYS A 471 -21.74 3.43 -17.78
N ILE A 472 -21.84 2.96 -16.53
CA ILE A 472 -21.48 1.59 -16.15
C ILE A 472 -22.38 0.60 -16.90
N VAL A 473 -23.70 0.83 -16.91
CA VAL A 473 -24.66 0.00 -17.64
C VAL A 473 -24.35 -0.02 -19.14
N GLU A 474 -24.03 1.13 -19.75
CA GLU A 474 -23.71 1.20 -21.17
C GLU A 474 -22.40 0.49 -21.52
N ASN A 475 -21.39 0.59 -20.65
CA ASN A 475 -20.15 -0.16 -20.78
C ASN A 475 -20.39 -1.67 -20.69
N LEU A 476 -21.24 -2.11 -19.75
CA LEU A 476 -21.64 -3.51 -19.62
C LEU A 476 -22.44 -3.98 -20.85
N ARG A 477 -23.33 -3.15 -21.40
CA ARG A 477 -24.07 -3.44 -22.65
C ARG A 477 -23.12 -3.65 -23.82
N SER A 478 -22.20 -2.71 -24.04
CA SER A 478 -21.21 -2.82 -25.13
C SER A 478 -20.29 -4.04 -24.95
N SER A 479 -19.98 -4.42 -23.71
CA SER A 479 -19.19 -5.60 -23.38
C SER A 479 -19.95 -6.90 -23.68
N ALA A 480 -21.24 -6.96 -23.32
CA ALA A 480 -22.11 -8.09 -23.66
C ALA A 480 -22.27 -8.25 -25.18
N GLU A 481 -22.39 -7.15 -25.93
CA GLU A 481 -22.49 -7.18 -27.39
C GLU A 481 -21.18 -7.68 -28.04
N LYS A 482 -20.02 -7.21 -27.57
CA LYS A 482 -18.71 -7.69 -28.04
C LYS A 482 -18.51 -9.18 -27.74
N ALA A 483 -18.86 -9.63 -26.53
CA ALA A 483 -18.80 -11.04 -26.16
C ALA A 483 -19.73 -11.91 -27.04
N ARG A 484 -20.93 -11.42 -27.36
CA ARG A 484 -21.84 -12.07 -28.32
C ARG A 484 -21.30 -12.11 -29.75
N GLN A 485 -20.62 -11.06 -30.21
CA GLN A 485 -20.02 -11.05 -31.56
C GLN A 485 -18.82 -12.01 -31.66
N GLN A 486 -18.03 -12.14 -30.59
CA GLN A 486 -16.93 -13.10 -30.54
C GLN A 486 -17.42 -14.55 -30.51
N SER A 487 -18.53 -14.85 -29.82
CA SER A 487 -19.11 -16.20 -29.84
C SER A 487 -19.75 -16.56 -31.18
N VAL A 488 -20.25 -15.58 -31.95
CA VAL A 488 -20.78 -15.79 -33.31
C VAL A 488 -19.66 -15.89 -34.36
N SER A 489 -18.55 -15.16 -34.20
CA SER A 489 -17.39 -15.23 -35.10
C SER A 489 -16.55 -16.50 -34.92
N GLY A 490 -16.69 -17.22 -33.80
CA GLY A 490 -16.10 -18.55 -33.60
C GLY A 490 -16.86 -19.69 -34.29
N GLY A 491 -17.96 -19.38 -35.00
CA GLY A 491 -18.88 -20.36 -35.59
C GLY A 491 -19.03 -20.25 -37.11
N ALA A 492 -17.95 -20.27 -37.90
CA ALA A 492 -18.00 -20.54 -39.35
C ALA A 492 -16.68 -21.12 -39.91
N THR A 493 -16.65 -22.48 -40.03
CA THR A 493 -16.00 -23.36 -41.05
C THR A 493 -14.60 -23.01 -41.59
N ASP A 494 -13.59 -23.89 -41.51
CA ASP A 494 -13.49 -25.21 -42.17
C ASP A 494 -13.09 -26.33 -41.17
N GLY A 495 -13.51 -27.58 -41.23
CA GLY A 495 -14.02 -28.39 -42.32
C GLY A 495 -13.42 -29.80 -42.18
N ASN A 496 -14.15 -30.70 -41.50
CA ASN A 496 -14.39 -32.11 -41.85
C ASN A 496 -14.27 -33.12 -40.68
N SER A 497 -15.46 -33.60 -40.26
CA SER A 497 -15.79 -34.96 -39.78
C SER A 497 -15.14 -35.42 -38.45
N SER A 498 -15.85 -35.79 -37.39
CA SER A 498 -17.25 -36.17 -37.19
C SER A 498 -17.47 -36.24 -35.67
N ASP A 499 -18.52 -35.59 -35.19
CA ASP A 499 -19.08 -35.85 -33.86
C ASP A 499 -19.74 -37.25 -33.84
N PRO A 500 -19.78 -37.91 -32.68
CA PRO A 500 -21.03 -37.80 -31.92
C PRO A 500 -20.82 -37.53 -30.42
N ALA A 501 -21.56 -36.55 -29.92
CA ALA A 501 -21.92 -36.36 -28.52
C ALA A 501 -22.77 -37.54 -27.98
N PRO A 502 -23.19 -37.56 -26.70
CA PRO A 502 -22.48 -37.33 -25.44
C PRO A 502 -22.73 -38.49 -24.44
N SER A 503 -21.94 -38.64 -23.37
CA SER A 503 -22.36 -39.36 -22.14
C SER A 503 -21.49 -39.00 -20.94
N ALA A 504 -22.13 -38.51 -19.87
CA ALA A 504 -21.58 -38.39 -18.52
C ALA A 504 -21.67 -39.76 -17.77
N PRO A 505 -21.40 -39.85 -16.46
CA PRO A 505 -20.11 -39.90 -15.75
C PRO A 505 -19.86 -41.28 -15.09
N GLY A 506 -18.61 -41.62 -14.73
CA GLY A 506 -18.30 -42.90 -14.05
C GLY A 506 -16.94 -43.00 -13.36
N LYS A 507 -17.00 -43.09 -12.03
CA LYS A 507 -16.04 -43.51 -10.98
C LYS A 507 -14.79 -44.32 -11.41
N PRO A 508 -13.61 -44.14 -10.76
CA PRO A 508 -12.44 -44.98 -10.98
C PRO A 508 -12.41 -46.18 -10.03
N GLU A 509 -12.12 -47.38 -10.55
CA GLU A 509 -11.68 -48.52 -9.73
C GLU A 509 -10.73 -49.44 -10.51
N GLN A 510 -9.89 -50.11 -9.71
CA GLN A 510 -8.56 -50.65 -10.00
C GLN A 510 -8.54 -52.00 -10.74
N GLY A 511 -7.38 -52.36 -11.31
CA GLY A 511 -6.87 -53.74 -11.19
C GLY A 511 -6.29 -54.43 -12.44
N GLN A 512 -4.97 -54.59 -12.44
CA GLN A 512 -4.21 -55.84 -12.67
C GLN A 512 -4.30 -56.56 -14.05
N GLN A 513 -3.20 -56.57 -14.81
CA GLN A 513 -2.15 -57.63 -14.89
C GLN A 513 -2.46 -58.78 -15.87
N GLN A 514 -1.67 -58.88 -16.96
CA GLN A 514 -0.78 -60.02 -17.30
C GLN A 514 -0.40 -60.08 -18.80
N ALA A 515 0.88 -60.37 -19.04
CA ALA A 515 1.57 -60.69 -20.30
C ALA A 515 1.22 -62.14 -20.78
N PRO A 516 1.84 -62.82 -21.79
CA PRO A 516 3.18 -62.61 -22.38
C PRO A 516 3.39 -63.01 -23.89
N ASP A 517 4.68 -63.09 -24.25
CA ASP A 517 5.35 -63.81 -25.35
C ASP A 517 5.57 -63.09 -26.70
N GLN A 518 6.71 -63.22 -27.39
CA GLN A 518 8.10 -63.61 -27.10
C GLN A 518 8.86 -63.50 -28.46
N GLN A 519 10.09 -62.97 -28.47
CA GLN A 519 11.26 -63.33 -29.31
C GLN A 519 12.27 -62.15 -29.30
N GLN A 520 13.37 -62.26 -28.52
CA GLN A 520 14.73 -62.67 -28.93
C GLN A 520 15.36 -61.74 -30.00
N GLY A 521 16.53 -61.12 -29.83
CA GLY A 521 17.58 -61.15 -28.81
C GLY A 521 18.83 -60.36 -29.28
N GLN A 522 19.82 -60.25 -28.38
CA GLN A 522 21.20 -59.68 -28.49
C GLN A 522 21.35 -58.19 -28.12
N GLN A 523 21.82 -57.84 -26.90
CA GLN A 523 23.20 -57.86 -26.34
C GLN A 523 24.12 -56.82 -27.01
N ASN A 524 24.85 -55.91 -26.36
CA ASN A 524 25.36 -55.76 -24.99
C ASN A 524 25.67 -54.28 -24.65
N GLN A 525 25.57 -53.94 -23.35
CA GLN A 525 26.04 -52.70 -22.68
C GLN A 525 27.59 -52.71 -22.46
N PRO A 526 28.19 -51.92 -21.52
CA PRO A 526 28.33 -50.46 -21.40
C PRO A 526 29.82 -50.04 -21.24
N GLN A 527 30.15 -48.74 -21.26
CA GLN A 527 31.47 -48.26 -20.81
C GLN A 527 31.36 -47.37 -19.56
N GLN A 528 31.98 -47.84 -18.47
CA GLN A 528 32.32 -47.10 -17.26
C GLN A 528 33.77 -46.58 -17.33
N LYS A 529 33.96 -45.38 -16.75
CA LYS A 529 35.09 -44.88 -15.94
C LYS A 529 36.54 -45.23 -16.33
N GLN A 530 37.39 -44.19 -16.40
CA GLN A 530 38.74 -44.20 -15.79
C GLN A 530 39.27 -42.77 -15.50
N PRO A 531 40.23 -42.60 -14.54
CA PRO A 531 40.69 -41.32 -14.00
C PRO A 531 42.16 -40.93 -14.35
N ALA A 532 42.49 -39.65 -14.05
CA ALA A 532 43.77 -39.03 -13.63
C ALA A 532 45.09 -39.25 -14.42
N GLN A 533 45.80 -38.14 -14.75
CA GLN A 533 47.23 -37.88 -14.43
C GLN A 533 47.77 -36.54 -15.00
N GLN A 534 48.47 -35.76 -14.15
CA GLN A 534 49.49 -34.74 -14.49
C GLN A 534 50.82 -35.40 -14.93
N PRO A 535 51.76 -34.67 -15.58
CA PRO A 535 52.97 -34.22 -14.83
C PRO A 535 53.71 -32.93 -15.30
N LYS A 536 54.42 -32.32 -14.33
CA LYS A 536 55.77 -31.66 -14.32
C LYS A 536 56.00 -30.32 -15.05
N GLN A 537 56.34 -29.23 -14.35
CA GLN A 537 57.65 -28.78 -13.76
C GLN A 537 58.70 -28.30 -14.79
N GLY A 538 59.15 -27.04 -14.61
CA GLY A 538 60.36 -26.45 -15.20
C GLY A 538 60.70 -25.11 -14.52
N GLU A 539 61.81 -25.09 -13.77
CA GLU A 539 62.41 -23.96 -13.02
C GLU A 539 63.46 -23.17 -13.85
N ASN A 540 63.48 -21.84 -13.67
CA ASN A 540 64.62 -20.90 -13.52
C ASN A 540 65.69 -20.71 -14.62
N PRO A 541 66.51 -19.61 -14.61
CA PRO A 541 67.24 -19.00 -13.48
C PRO A 541 66.90 -17.55 -13.10
#